data_AF-A0A392TYG7-F1
#
_entry.id   AF-A0A392TYG7-F1
#
_cell.length_a   1.000
_cell.length_b   1.000
_cell.length_c   1.000
_cell.angle_alpha   90.00
_cell.angle_beta   90.00
_cell.angle_gamma   90.00
#
_symmetry.space_group_name_H-M   'P 1'
#
loop_
_entity.id
_entity.type
_entity.pdbx_description
1 polymer ?
#
loop_
_entity_poly.entity_id
_entity_poly.type
_entity_poly.pdbx_seq_one_letter_code
_entity_poly.pdbx_strand_id
1 'polypeptide(L)' 'EYTEMLQTLALPGRDWRYTTFGSRSRLQISDMTPAAKGWAKWLVSNFESCSNETKIIMSRCHVIYAIMRGEPIQI' A
#
# COMPACT_ATOMS: atom_id res chain seq x y z
N GLU A 1 -10.28 2.84 -12.42
CA GLU A 1 -8.95 3.27 -11.94
C GLU A 1 -8.91 3.69 -10.47
N TYR A 2 -9.24 4.93 -10.06
CA TYR A 2 -9.12 5.35 -8.64
C TYR A 2 -9.92 4.46 -7.68
N THR A 3 -11.18 4.16 -8.00
CA THR A 3 -12.06 3.33 -7.17
C THR A 3 -11.53 1.89 -7.03
N GLU A 4 -10.95 1.33 -8.08
CA GLU A 4 -10.38 -0.03 -8.06
C GLU A 4 -9.05 -0.07 -7.32
N MET A 5 -8.23 0.97 -7.47
CA MET A 5 -7.03 1.16 -6.66
C MET A 5 -7.38 1.28 -5.18
N LEU A 6 -8.40 2.07 -4.83
CA LEU A 6 -8.88 2.21 -3.46
C LEU A 6 -9.41 0.87 -2.93
N GLN A 7 -10.18 0.13 -3.73
CA GLN A 7 -10.63 -1.21 -3.36
C GLN A 7 -9.48 -2.18 -3.13
N THR A 8 -8.39 -2.08 -3.90
CA THR A 8 -7.23 -2.97 -3.78
C THR A 8 -6.35 -2.61 -2.57
N LEU A 9 -6.07 -1.32 -2.38
CA LEU A 9 -5.18 -0.82 -1.33
C LEU A 9 -5.87 -0.69 0.04
N ALA A 10 -7.16 -0.39 0.06
CA ALA A 10 -7.93 -0.16 1.28
C ALA A 10 -8.87 -1.32 1.62
N LEU A 11 -8.54 -2.56 1.22
CA LEU A 11 -9.30 -3.75 1.60
C LEU A 11 -9.46 -3.80 3.13
N PRO A 12 -10.69 -3.65 3.65
CA PRO A 12 -10.93 -3.68 5.09
C PRO A 12 -10.46 -5.02 5.66
N GLY A 13 -9.60 -4.97 6.67
CA GLY A 13 -9.16 -6.15 7.38
C GLY A 13 -7.94 -6.89 6.79
N ARG A 14 -7.19 -6.25 5.90
CA ARG A 14 -5.84 -6.71 5.54
C ARG A 14 -4.75 -6.26 6.53
N ASP A 15 -5.10 -5.45 7.52
CA ASP A 15 -4.20 -4.93 8.55
C ASP A 15 -4.11 -5.80 9.79
N TRP A 16 -4.70 -7.01 9.78
CA TRP A 16 -4.66 -7.94 10.89
C TRP A 16 -4.27 -9.35 10.46
N ARG A 17 -3.70 -10.11 11.40
CA ARG A 17 -3.42 -11.53 11.30
C ARG A 17 -4.19 -12.29 12.38
N TYR A 18 -4.53 -13.55 12.10
CA TYR A 18 -5.02 -14.46 13.13
C TYR A 18 -3.86 -14.88 14.04
N THR A 19 -4.07 -14.84 15.35
CA THR A 19 -3.18 -15.45 16.33
C THR A 19 -3.39 -16.96 16.35
N THR A 20 -2.49 -17.69 17.02
CA THR A 20 -2.62 -19.13 17.24
C THR A 20 -3.92 -19.54 17.95
N PHE A 21 -4.55 -18.60 18.66
CA PHE A 21 -5.83 -18.80 19.34
C PHE A 21 -7.05 -18.34 18.50
N GLY A 22 -6.85 -17.99 17.22
CA GLY A 22 -7.91 -17.55 16.32
C GLY A 22 -8.38 -16.10 16.51
N SER A 23 -7.80 -15.35 17.46
CA SER A 23 -8.10 -13.93 17.65
C SER A 23 -7.41 -13.07 16.59
N ARG A 24 -7.99 -11.92 16.24
CA ARG A 24 -7.35 -10.97 15.31
C ARG A 24 -6.36 -10.08 16.06
N SER A 25 -5.17 -9.91 15.52
CA SER A 25 -4.15 -8.96 15.99
C SER A 25 -3.70 -8.08 14.84
N ARG A 26 -3.49 -6.79 15.10
CA ARG A 26 -3.02 -5.85 14.07
C ARG A 26 -1.61 -6.23 13.63
N LEU A 27 -1.37 -6.28 12.32
CA LEU A 27 -0.07 -6.49 11.71
C LEU A 27 0.87 -5.35 12.12
N GLN A 28 1.94 -5.68 12.82
CA GLN A 28 3.02 -4.74 13.11
C GLN A 28 3.99 -4.72 11.95
N ILE A 29 4.74 -3.62 11.80
CA ILE A 29 5.86 -3.56 10.85
C ILE A 29 6.80 -4.73 11.08
N SER A 30 7.09 -5.12 12.33
CA SER A 30 7.94 -6.27 12.65
C SER A 30 7.48 -7.58 12.01
N ASP A 31 6.17 -7.77 11.87
CA ASP A 31 5.53 -8.97 11.33
C ASP A 31 5.59 -9.06 9.80
N MET A 32 5.91 -7.95 9.13
CA MET A 32 6.04 -7.91 7.67
C MET A 32 7.33 -8.63 7.21
N THR A 33 7.24 -9.31 6.06
CA THR A 33 8.42 -9.82 5.37
C THR A 33 9.34 -8.67 4.96
N PRO A 34 10.65 -8.90 4.77
CA PRO A 34 11.59 -7.84 4.38
C PRO A 34 11.16 -7.07 3.13
N ALA A 35 10.62 -7.76 2.13
CA ALA A 35 10.07 -7.12 0.93
C ALA A 35 8.90 -6.19 1.27
N ALA A 36 7.92 -6.65 2.04
CA ALA A 36 6.77 -5.84 2.45
C ALA A 36 7.18 -4.62 3.30
N LYS A 37 8.19 -4.76 4.17
CA LYS A 37 8.79 -3.62 4.91
C LYS A 37 9.40 -2.59 3.97
N GLY A 38 10.15 -3.05 2.96
CA GLY A 38 10.75 -2.19 1.94
C GLY A 38 9.70 -1.38 1.18
N TRP A 39 8.63 -2.05 0.74
CA TRP A 39 7.49 -1.40 0.08
C TRP A 39 6.79 -0.39 0.99
N ALA A 40 6.49 -0.74 2.24
CA ALA A 40 5.85 0.18 3.19
C ALA A 40 6.68 1.46 3.41
N LYS A 41 8.00 1.32 3.58
CA LYS A 41 8.91 2.47 3.75
C LYS A 41 8.98 3.33 2.48
N TRP A 42 9.06 2.69 1.31
CA TRP A 42 9.08 3.39 0.04
C TRP A 42 7.78 4.16 -0.19
N LEU A 43 6.62 3.56 0.10
CA LEU A 43 5.31 4.19 -0.01
C LEU A 43 5.22 5.43 0.89
N VAL A 44 5.53 5.31 2.19
CA VAL A 44 5.51 6.45 3.12
C VAL A 44 6.40 7.58 2.61
N SER A 45 7.64 7.29 2.22
CA SER A 45 8.58 8.30 1.71
C SER A 45 8.06 9.01 0.45
N ASN A 46 7.34 8.28 -0.40
CA ASN A 46 6.75 8.81 -1.64
C ASN A 46 5.35 9.43 -1.45
N PHE A 47 4.71 9.37 -0.30
CA PHE A 47 3.41 10.03 -0.11
C PHE A 47 3.42 11.11 0.96
N GLU A 48 4.27 10.96 1.98
CA GLU A 48 4.36 11.90 3.10
C GLU A 48 4.76 13.31 2.63
N SER A 49 5.72 13.39 1.70
CA SER A 49 6.18 14.65 1.08
C SER A 49 5.12 15.34 0.21
N CYS A 50 4.06 14.63 -0.18
CA CYS A 50 3.03 15.15 -1.10
C CYS A 50 1.66 15.26 -0.45
N SER A 51 1.56 15.12 0.88
CA SER A 51 0.30 15.06 1.63
C SER A 51 -0.67 16.23 1.35
N ASN A 52 -0.16 17.37 0.86
CA ASN A 52 -0.96 18.56 0.51
C ASN A 52 -1.19 18.76 -1.01
N GLU A 53 -0.57 17.96 -1.88
CA GLU A 53 -0.62 18.12 -3.34
C GLU A 53 -1.35 16.96 -4.03
N THR A 54 -2.67 17.10 -4.19
CA THR A 54 -3.57 16.05 -4.70
C THR A 54 -3.15 15.47 -6.05
N LYS A 55 -2.60 16.27 -6.96
CA LYS A 55 -2.15 15.80 -8.28
C LYS A 55 -0.91 14.90 -8.18
N ILE A 56 0.04 15.23 -7.30
CA ILE A 56 1.24 14.42 -7.09
C ILE A 56 0.88 13.11 -6.38
N ILE A 57 -0.03 13.16 -5.40
CA ILE A 57 -0.59 11.96 -4.77
C ILE A 57 -1.22 11.04 -5.82
N MET A 58 -2.09 11.57 -6.69
CA MET A 58 -2.77 10.77 -7.72
C MET A 58 -1.80 10.13 -8.71
N SER A 59 -0.82 10.87 -9.23
CA SER A 59 0.18 10.33 -10.15
C SER A 59 0.98 9.18 -9.52
N ARG A 60 1.44 9.33 -8.27
CA ARG A 60 2.17 8.26 -7.55
C ARG A 60 1.29 7.04 -7.28
N CYS A 61 0.02 7.28 -6.95
CA CYS A 61 -1.01 6.24 -6.81
C CYS A 61 -1.18 5.41 -8.09
N HIS A 62 -1.27 6.05 -9.27
CA HIS A 62 -1.34 5.35 -10.56
C HIS A 62 -0.10 4.49 -10.84
N VAL A 63 1.11 5.00 -10.54
CA VAL A 63 2.35 4.22 -10.70
C VAL A 63 2.34 2.96 -9.84
N ILE A 64 1.94 3.06 -8.57
CA ILE A 64 1.85 1.89 -7.68
C ILE A 64 0.81 0.89 -8.16
N TYR A 65 -0.34 1.38 -8.62
CA TYR A 65 -1.37 0.52 -9.19
C TYR A 65 -0.83 -0.25 -10.40
N ALA A 66 -0.14 0.42 -11.33
CA ALA A 66 0.48 -0.23 -12.49
C ALA A 66 1.51 -1.30 -12.06
N ILE A 67 2.36 -1.01 -11.07
CA ILE A 67 3.31 -1.98 -10.49
C ILE A 67 2.59 -3.21 -9.94
N MET A 68 1.53 -2.99 -9.15
CA MET A 68 0.73 -4.08 -8.56
C MET A 68 0.03 -4.95 -9.62
N ARG A 69 -0.30 -4.36 -10.77
CA ARG A 69 -0.94 -5.03 -11.90
C ARG A 69 0.06 -5.69 -12.85
N GLY A 70 1.37 -5.43 -12.68
CA GLY A 70 2.39 -5.84 -13.65
C GLY A 70 2.27 -5.12 -14.99
N GLU A 71 1.62 -3.96 -15.01
CA GLU A 71 1.42 -3.15 -16.21
C GLU A 71 2.68 -2.32 -16.52
N PRO A 72 3.00 -2.12 -17.82
CA PRO A 72 4.15 -1.32 -18.20
C PRO A 72 3.95 0.14 -17.78
N ILE A 73 4.92 0.69 -17.05
CA ILE A 73 4.97 2.13 -16.76
C ILE A 73 5.58 2.82 -17.97
N GLN A 74 4.77 3.53 -18.75
CA GLN A 74 5.27 4.45 -19.77
C GLN A 74 5.61 5.79 -19.10
N ILE A 75 6.87 6.21 -19.22
CA ILE A 75 7.40 7.47 -18.68
C ILE A 75 7.22 8.57 -19.73
#